data_AF-A0A9E3Q3R4-F1
#
_entry.id   AF-A0A9E3Q3R4-F1
#
_cell.length_a   1.000
_cell.length_b   1.000
_cell.length_c   1.000
_cell.angle_alpha   90.00
_cell.angle_beta   90.00
_cell.angle_gamma   90.00
#
_symmetry.space_group_name_H-M   'P 1'
#
loop_
_entity.id
_entity.type
_entity.pdbx_description
1 polymer ?
#
loop_
_entity_poly.entity_id
_entity_poly.type
_entity_poly.pdbx_seq_one_letter_code
_entity_poly.pdbx_strand_id
1 'polypeptide(L)'
;MKGSHHPPNDLSLNPSANPSIRDVLAHTALSRRTFLQSTVSAPVLASLGGLTMKGILASVDAAPIPPGNGFAGIGFESIPPNLVPLDDAVAVPPGYQAEILAAWGDPILPNAPPWIEEATQDAAAQAAQFGMHNDGMHFFPFPDPSSGNPGPSSEHGLLCVNHEYTQEEILHGPEGNRDPAPMTVAKARKSQAAHGVSVLEIRRADGRWAVLRESPLARRITGNTPARISGPAAGHALLQSRRFEITPEASIAHGFHDGRSALGTLNNCAHGHTPWGTFLTCEENWNSYFGVRAAEPGATDTPPPDPADIPPHHRRYGLNRNGSGYRWHEVDPRFDLGSNPLEPHLFGWVVEIDPLDPSKPPVKRTALGRFKHESAQPALTPDPSGSHPRLAFYMGDDERNEYLYKFVCHRPFNPANRAANADLLDDGTLYVASFTPQPGHRPGSFRGAWIPLLPDTDSVLDDPKDPGRKRKLRELDLFRSPSGEDRDVLARILIHTRQAGDAVGATMMDRPEWTALRTYFDPDLTPGAVPIYSARRPLEIYCSLTNNDLRGAIAEDPARSFNQPDGSTPAGSARPPVDPANPRPHNLFGHILRWREDGNDVTATGFDLRALWRQRHHPDPRRHRSLACL
;
A
#
# COMPACT_ATOMS: atom_id res chain seq x y z
N MET A 1 3.30 -6.28 15.67
CA MET A 1 4.45 -5.82 14.87
C MET A 1 4.37 -4.39 14.33
N LYS A 2 3.26 -3.64 14.47
CA LYS A 2 3.28 -2.15 14.43
C LYS A 2 3.12 -1.49 15.82
N GLY A 3 2.52 -2.17 16.82
CA GLY A 3 2.25 -1.56 18.15
C GLY A 3 3.35 -1.56 19.22
N SER A 4 4.24 -2.56 19.30
CA SER A 4 5.22 -2.71 20.40
C SER A 4 6.65 -2.25 20.10
N HIS A 5 6.91 -1.85 18.85
CA HIS A 5 8.22 -1.39 18.39
C HIS A 5 8.22 0.07 17.92
N HIS A 6 7.10 0.78 18.02
CA HIS A 6 7.10 2.23 17.91
C HIS A 6 7.62 2.80 19.24
N PRO A 7 8.72 3.60 19.24
CA PRO A 7 9.17 4.25 20.44
C PRO A 7 8.06 5.16 20.99
N PRO A 8 7.81 5.18 22.31
CA PRO A 8 6.93 6.16 22.94
C PRO A 8 7.51 7.55 22.72
N ASN A 9 6.93 8.29 21.77
CA ASN A 9 7.37 9.63 21.41
C ASN A 9 6.39 10.67 21.97
N ASP A 10 6.35 10.76 23.30
CA ASP A 10 5.51 11.71 24.05
C ASP A 10 6.13 13.12 24.09
N LEU A 11 7.25 13.30 23.40
CA LEU A 11 7.99 14.55 23.30
C LEU A 11 7.86 15.10 21.88
N SER A 12 7.64 16.41 21.77
CA SER A 12 7.81 17.12 20.50
C SER A 12 9.31 17.08 20.13
N LEU A 13 9.72 16.04 19.42
CA LEU A 13 11.12 15.76 19.04
C LEU A 13 11.61 16.55 17.82
N ASN A 14 10.96 17.66 17.50
CA ASN A 14 11.54 18.68 16.62
C ASN A 14 12.20 19.75 17.50
N PRO A 15 13.48 19.60 17.90
CA PRO A 15 14.20 20.58 18.70
C PRO A 15 14.59 21.83 17.90
N SER A 16 14.10 22.00 16.65
CA SER A 16 14.47 23.16 15.85
C SER A 16 13.78 24.42 16.34
N ALA A 17 14.55 25.49 16.49
CA ALA A 17 14.04 26.85 16.75
C ALA A 17 13.39 27.48 15.48
N ASN A 18 12.84 26.64 14.58
CA ASN A 18 12.26 27.09 13.33
C ASN A 18 10.83 27.62 13.54
N PRO A 19 10.39 28.57 12.70
CA PRO A 19 8.98 28.95 12.65
C PRO A 19 8.14 27.73 12.24
N SER A 20 7.11 27.43 13.01
CA SER A 20 6.11 26.40 12.71
C SER A 20 5.34 26.70 11.43
N ILE A 21 4.58 25.73 10.89
CA ILE A 21 3.66 25.99 9.77
C ILE A 21 2.67 27.12 10.11
N ARG A 22 2.30 27.26 11.39
CA ARG A 22 1.49 28.36 11.91
C ARG A 22 2.21 29.71 11.79
N ASP A 23 3.52 29.76 12.05
CA ASP A 23 4.32 30.98 11.88
C ASP A 23 4.48 31.36 10.40
N VAL A 24 4.64 30.38 9.51
CA VAL A 24 4.70 30.62 8.05
C VAL A 24 3.36 31.13 7.51
N LEU A 25 2.25 30.59 8.00
CA LEU A 25 0.90 31.07 7.70
C LEU A 25 0.66 32.49 8.25
N ALA A 26 1.14 32.79 9.45
CA ALA A 26 1.09 34.14 10.01
C ALA A 26 1.91 35.15 9.18
N HIS A 27 3.08 34.75 8.68
CA HIS A 27 3.93 35.61 7.84
C HIS A 27 3.35 35.84 6.43
N THR A 28 2.64 34.86 5.87
CA THR A 28 1.96 34.98 4.57
C THR A 28 0.62 35.75 4.68
N ALA A 29 -0.05 35.68 5.82
CA ALA A 29 -1.19 36.55 6.13
C ALA A 29 -0.76 38.01 6.33
N LEU A 30 0.38 38.25 6.99
CA LEU A 30 0.97 39.58 7.15
C LEU A 30 1.42 40.18 5.81
N SER A 31 2.05 39.40 4.91
CA SER A 31 2.45 39.91 3.59
C SER A 31 1.26 40.28 2.70
N ARG A 32 0.11 39.60 2.84
CA ARG A 32 -1.16 40.01 2.22
C ARG A 32 -1.73 41.29 2.83
N ARG A 33 -1.63 41.46 4.16
CA ARG A 33 -2.08 42.69 4.84
C ARG A 33 -1.22 43.89 4.42
N THR A 34 0.09 43.71 4.26
CA THR A 34 1.00 44.75 3.75
C THR A 34 0.80 45.02 2.26
N PHE A 35 0.44 44.00 1.45
CA PHE A 35 0.07 44.17 0.04
C PHE A 35 -1.25 44.92 -0.15
N LEU A 36 -2.27 44.63 0.69
CA LEU A 36 -3.55 45.35 0.70
C LEU A 36 -3.40 46.77 1.29
N GLN A 37 -2.52 46.98 2.27
CA GLN A 37 -2.21 48.32 2.79
C GLN A 37 -1.39 49.17 1.80
N SER A 38 -0.60 48.56 0.92
CA SER A 38 0.17 49.28 -0.12
C SER A 38 -0.64 49.54 -1.40
N THR A 39 -1.76 48.85 -1.61
CA THR A 39 -2.72 49.13 -2.70
C THR A 39 -3.84 50.11 -2.30
N VAL A 40 -3.93 50.48 -1.02
CA VAL A 40 -4.86 51.50 -0.53
C VAL A 40 -4.10 52.67 0.09
N SER A 41 -3.53 53.52 -0.75
CA SER A 41 -3.22 54.93 -0.45
C SER A 41 -3.32 55.70 -1.77
N ALA A 42 -4.03 56.81 -1.96
CA ALA A 42 -4.80 57.77 -1.15
C ALA A 42 -5.79 58.49 -2.14
N PRO A 43 -6.68 59.45 -1.78
CA PRO A 43 -7.03 60.02 -0.47
C PRO A 43 -8.56 60.22 -0.23
N VAL A 44 -9.02 60.28 1.04
CA VAL A 44 -9.82 61.41 1.59
C VAL A 44 -9.59 61.40 3.10
N LEU A 45 -8.97 62.48 3.58
CA LEU A 45 -8.86 62.82 5.00
C LEU A 45 -10.03 63.73 5.39
N ALA A 46 -10.36 63.70 6.69
CA ALA A 46 -11.18 64.64 7.46
C ALA A 46 -12.69 64.31 7.57
N SER A 47 -13.13 63.83 8.74
CA SER A 47 -13.49 64.75 9.84
C SER A 47 -14.10 63.99 11.03
N LEU A 48 -13.70 64.42 12.25
CA LEU A 48 -14.33 64.18 13.56
C LEU A 48 -14.20 62.74 14.09
N GLY A 49 -13.72 62.45 15.29
CA GLY A 49 -13.54 63.23 16.51
C GLY A 49 -13.60 62.18 17.63
N GLY A 50 -12.55 62.08 18.45
CA GLY A 50 -12.36 60.95 19.35
C GLY A 50 -13.46 60.81 20.41
N LEU A 51 -13.90 59.58 20.65
CA LEU A 51 -14.55 59.13 21.88
C LEU A 51 -14.25 57.62 22.10
N THR A 52 -13.33 57.40 23.04
CA THR A 52 -13.19 56.33 24.04
C THR A 52 -13.68 54.89 23.75
N MET A 53 -12.71 53.97 23.81
CA MET A 53 -12.86 52.52 23.95
C MET A 53 -13.59 52.11 25.24
N LYS A 54 -14.93 52.14 25.29
CA LYS A 54 -15.71 51.42 26.31
C LYS A 54 -17.21 51.22 26.01
N GLY A 55 -17.65 51.40 24.75
CA GLY A 55 -19.07 51.45 24.38
C GLY A 55 -19.63 50.36 23.46
N ILE A 56 -18.87 49.32 23.10
CA ILE A 56 -19.39 48.22 22.27
C ILE A 56 -19.09 46.88 22.98
N LEU A 57 -19.81 46.65 24.07
CA LEU A 57 -20.12 45.31 24.56
C LEU A 57 -21.56 45.01 24.11
N ALA A 58 -21.69 44.72 22.83
CA ALA A 58 -22.83 44.00 22.27
C ALA A 58 -22.22 42.74 21.66
N SER A 59 -22.81 41.59 22.01
CA SER A 59 -22.54 40.28 21.44
C SER A 59 -22.26 40.38 19.94
N VAL A 60 -21.00 40.20 19.56
CA VAL A 60 -20.69 39.82 18.19
C VAL A 60 -21.04 38.35 18.13
N ASP A 61 -22.30 38.04 17.81
CA ASP A 61 -22.56 36.82 17.07
C ASP A 61 -21.54 36.82 15.94
N ALA A 62 -20.64 35.84 15.95
CA ALA A 62 -19.64 35.71 14.91
C ALA A 62 -20.42 35.66 13.60
N ALA A 63 -20.34 36.74 12.82
CA ALA A 63 -20.93 36.77 11.49
C ALA A 63 -20.43 35.51 10.78
N PRO A 64 -21.31 34.69 10.18
CA PRO A 64 -20.86 33.54 9.43
C PRO A 64 -19.81 34.03 8.44
N ILE A 65 -18.63 33.42 8.53
CA ILE A 65 -17.53 33.68 7.60
C ILE A 65 -18.16 33.45 6.21
N PRO A 66 -18.22 34.46 5.32
CA PRO A 66 -18.71 34.25 3.98
C PRO A 66 -17.93 33.07 3.39
N PRO A 67 -18.54 32.17 2.60
CA PRO A 67 -17.78 31.17 1.84
C PRO A 67 -16.92 31.91 0.81
N GLY A 68 -15.80 32.45 1.27
CA GLY A 68 -14.68 32.82 0.45
C GLY A 68 -13.87 31.56 0.28
N ASN A 69 -13.49 31.27 -0.96
CA ASN A 69 -12.48 30.25 -1.24
C ASN A 69 -11.32 30.51 -0.28
N GLY A 70 -11.16 29.64 0.72
CA GLY A 70 -10.05 29.68 1.64
C GLY A 70 -8.75 29.50 0.86
N PHE A 71 -7.74 28.94 1.49
CA PHE A 71 -6.80 28.19 0.66
C PHE A 71 -7.62 27.23 -0.22
N ALA A 72 -7.42 27.21 -1.54
CA ALA A 72 -8.12 26.23 -2.37
C ALA A 72 -7.78 24.84 -1.80
N GLY A 73 -8.71 24.21 -1.09
CA GLY A 73 -8.60 22.82 -0.64
C GLY A 73 -8.72 22.49 0.86
N ILE A 74 -8.62 23.43 1.83
CA ILE A 74 -8.73 23.07 3.26
C ILE A 74 -9.70 24.01 4.00
N GLY A 75 -10.87 23.48 4.38
CA GLY A 75 -12.00 24.24 4.95
C GLY A 75 -12.23 24.04 6.46
N PHE A 76 -11.27 23.49 7.20
CA PHE A 76 -11.37 23.28 8.64
C PHE A 76 -10.15 23.85 9.38
N GLU A 77 -10.31 24.15 10.67
CA GLU A 77 -9.20 24.58 11.53
C GLU A 77 -8.39 23.37 12.01
N SER A 78 -7.06 23.46 11.89
CA SER A 78 -6.14 22.41 12.38
C SER A 78 -6.24 22.25 13.90
N ILE A 79 -6.49 21.03 14.35
CA ILE A 79 -6.53 20.66 15.77
C ILE A 79 -5.11 20.47 16.35
N PRO A 80 -4.90 20.67 17.66
CA PRO A 80 -3.63 20.35 18.32
C PRO A 80 -3.39 18.83 18.39
N PRO A 81 -2.13 18.38 18.56
CA PRO A 81 -1.85 16.98 18.87
C PRO A 81 -2.41 16.61 20.25
N ASN A 82 -2.89 15.37 20.38
CA ASN A 82 -3.23 14.76 21.66
C ASN A 82 -1.94 14.28 22.33
N LEU A 83 -1.56 14.90 23.44
CA LEU A 83 -0.30 14.67 24.14
C LEU A 83 -0.55 13.98 25.48
N VAL A 84 0.45 13.31 26.05
CA VAL A 84 0.33 12.62 27.35
C VAL A 84 -0.05 13.60 28.48
N PRO A 85 -1.00 13.24 29.37
CA PRO A 85 -1.83 12.03 29.35
C PRO A 85 -2.80 12.03 28.16
N LEU A 86 -2.78 10.94 27.38
CA LEU A 86 -3.58 10.83 26.16
C LEU A 86 -5.06 10.71 26.50
N ASP A 87 -5.90 11.46 25.80
CA ASP A 87 -7.33 11.16 25.72
C ASP A 87 -7.52 10.00 24.74
N ASP A 88 -7.96 8.82 25.18
CA ASP A 88 -8.25 7.67 24.31
C ASP A 88 -9.57 7.87 23.54
N ALA A 89 -9.56 8.85 22.65
CA ALA A 89 -10.71 9.31 21.88
C ALA A 89 -10.28 9.90 20.52
N VAL A 90 -11.21 9.91 19.57
CA VAL A 90 -11.00 10.55 18.26
C VAL A 90 -11.33 12.05 18.36
N ALA A 91 -10.30 12.89 18.32
CA ALA A 91 -10.46 14.35 18.24
C ALA A 91 -10.72 14.79 16.80
N VAL A 92 -11.76 15.59 16.58
CA VAL A 92 -12.14 16.14 15.26
C VAL A 92 -12.24 17.67 15.32
N PRO A 93 -12.08 18.39 14.18
CA PRO A 93 -12.26 19.84 14.14
C PRO A 93 -13.68 20.28 14.53
N PRO A 94 -13.87 21.53 14.99
CA PRO A 94 -15.21 22.06 15.25
C PRO A 94 -16.15 21.90 14.05
N GLY A 95 -17.37 21.43 14.30
CA GLY A 95 -18.38 21.14 13.26
C GLY A 95 -18.30 19.74 12.64
N TYR A 96 -17.36 18.90 13.07
CA TYR A 96 -17.26 17.49 12.66
C TYR A 96 -17.70 16.55 13.79
N GLN A 97 -18.08 15.32 13.42
CA GLN A 97 -18.38 14.22 14.34
C GLN A 97 -17.69 12.94 13.85
N ALA A 98 -17.31 12.07 14.79
CA ALA A 98 -16.80 10.73 14.50
C ALA A 98 -17.77 9.69 15.06
N GLU A 99 -18.14 8.71 14.24
CA GLU A 99 -19.04 7.62 14.60
C GLU A 99 -18.43 6.28 14.17
N ILE A 100 -18.68 5.23 14.95
CA ILE A 100 -18.25 3.87 14.61
C ILE A 100 -19.22 3.31 13.58
N LEU A 101 -18.71 2.94 12.40
CA LEU A 101 -19.48 2.25 11.36
C LEU A 101 -19.49 0.74 11.56
N ALA A 102 -18.32 0.16 11.82
CA ALA A 102 -18.10 -1.25 12.10
C ALA A 102 -16.82 -1.42 12.94
N ALA A 103 -16.80 -2.41 13.81
CA ALA A 103 -15.66 -2.80 14.63
C ALA A 103 -15.34 -4.29 14.45
N TRP A 104 -14.11 -4.69 14.80
CA TRP A 104 -13.73 -6.11 14.82
C TRP A 104 -14.75 -6.93 15.61
N GLY A 105 -15.17 -8.06 15.04
CA GLY A 105 -16.13 -8.95 15.67
C GLY A 105 -17.61 -8.61 15.41
N ASP A 106 -17.91 -7.46 14.81
CA ASP A 106 -19.28 -7.15 14.41
C ASP A 106 -19.79 -8.19 13.41
N PRO A 107 -21.03 -8.69 13.56
CA PRO A 107 -21.62 -9.61 12.58
C PRO A 107 -21.87 -8.89 11.25
N ILE A 108 -21.35 -9.44 10.15
CA ILE A 108 -21.53 -8.87 8.82
C ILE A 108 -22.26 -9.79 7.83
N LEU A 109 -22.33 -11.08 8.14
CA LEU A 109 -23.10 -12.06 7.36
C LEU A 109 -24.44 -12.36 8.04
N PRO A 110 -25.46 -12.80 7.28
CA PRO A 110 -26.71 -13.29 7.86
C PRO A 110 -26.46 -14.41 8.89
N ASN A 111 -27.11 -14.29 10.05
CA ASN A 111 -26.97 -15.21 11.20
C ASN A 111 -25.57 -15.29 11.83
N ALA A 112 -24.64 -14.37 11.51
CA ALA A 112 -23.37 -14.30 12.20
C ALA A 112 -23.59 -14.01 13.70
N PRO A 113 -22.84 -14.66 14.61
CA PRO A 113 -23.02 -14.46 16.04
C PRO A 113 -22.58 -13.03 16.43
N PRO A 114 -23.24 -12.41 17.44
CA PRO A 114 -22.81 -11.13 17.97
C PRO A 114 -21.42 -11.23 18.62
N TRP A 115 -20.69 -10.12 18.65
CA TRP A 115 -19.42 -10.02 19.38
C TRP A 115 -19.59 -10.38 20.86
N ILE A 116 -18.56 -11.02 21.44
CA ILE A 116 -18.43 -11.20 22.89
C ILE A 116 -17.10 -10.62 23.37
N GLU A 117 -17.13 -9.89 24.48
CA GLU A 117 -15.99 -9.11 24.99
C GLU A 117 -14.78 -9.98 25.34
N GLU A 118 -15.01 -11.21 25.78
CA GLU A 118 -13.96 -12.16 26.14
C GLU A 118 -13.22 -12.72 24.92
N ALA A 119 -13.67 -12.42 23.70
CA ALA A 119 -13.09 -12.90 22.45
C ALA A 119 -12.88 -14.43 22.42
N THR A 120 -13.75 -15.22 23.06
CA THR A 120 -13.66 -16.70 23.08
C THR A 120 -14.34 -17.40 21.90
N GLN A 121 -14.96 -16.63 20.99
CA GLN A 121 -15.58 -17.13 19.77
C GLN A 121 -14.58 -17.89 18.89
N ASP A 122 -15.05 -18.89 18.16
CA ASP A 122 -14.21 -19.75 17.33
C ASP A 122 -13.91 -19.15 15.94
N ALA A 123 -13.22 -19.92 15.11
CA ALA A 123 -12.88 -19.54 13.75
C ALA A 123 -14.10 -19.38 12.83
N ALA A 124 -15.18 -20.16 13.07
CA ALA A 124 -16.39 -20.09 12.24
C ALA A 124 -17.18 -18.81 12.51
N ALA A 125 -17.31 -18.43 13.79
CA ALA A 125 -17.83 -17.13 14.19
C ALA A 125 -17.01 -15.99 13.59
N GLN A 126 -15.68 -16.04 13.76
CA GLN A 126 -14.79 -15.00 13.22
C GLN A 126 -14.87 -14.90 11.69
N ALA A 127 -15.07 -16.01 10.97
CA ALA A 127 -15.23 -16.03 9.51
C ALA A 127 -16.55 -15.43 9.02
N ALA A 128 -17.50 -15.13 9.92
CA ALA A 128 -18.77 -14.47 9.61
C ALA A 128 -18.87 -13.02 10.15
N GLN A 129 -17.86 -12.60 10.92
CA GLN A 129 -17.76 -11.28 11.54
C GLN A 129 -16.79 -10.37 10.78
N PHE A 130 -16.77 -9.07 11.07
CA PHE A 130 -15.75 -8.15 10.60
C PHE A 130 -14.37 -8.58 11.14
N GLY A 131 -13.34 -8.53 10.29
CA GLY A 131 -11.99 -8.94 10.66
C GLY A 131 -11.30 -7.98 11.62
N MET A 132 -10.04 -8.30 11.94
CA MET A 132 -9.23 -7.53 12.90
C MET A 132 -8.25 -6.60 12.17
N HIS A 133 -7.93 -5.46 12.79
CA HIS A 133 -7.02 -4.44 12.24
C HIS A 133 -7.38 -4.05 10.81
N ASN A 134 -8.55 -3.41 10.70
CA ASN A 134 -9.02 -2.89 9.42
C ASN A 134 -8.03 -1.88 8.83
N ASP A 135 -7.80 -1.96 7.53
CA ASP A 135 -6.83 -1.13 6.82
C ASP A 135 -7.45 -0.56 5.52
N GLY A 136 -6.82 -0.77 4.36
CA GLY A 136 -7.25 -0.22 3.08
C GLY A 136 -8.70 -0.55 2.75
N MET A 137 -9.43 0.45 2.27
CA MET A 137 -10.86 0.31 1.97
C MET A 137 -11.32 1.17 0.80
N HIS A 138 -12.34 0.69 0.08
CA HIS A 138 -12.94 1.41 -1.04
C HIS A 138 -14.47 1.28 -1.05
N PHE A 139 -15.15 2.39 -1.33
CA PHE A 139 -16.60 2.45 -1.46
C PHE A 139 -17.02 2.35 -2.94
N PHE A 140 -17.81 1.33 -3.26
CA PHE A 140 -18.42 1.08 -4.55
C PHE A 140 -19.88 1.52 -4.51
N PRO A 141 -20.24 2.68 -5.08
CA PRO A 141 -21.60 3.19 -5.03
C PRO A 141 -22.55 2.33 -5.86
N PHE A 142 -23.77 2.10 -5.37
CA PHE A 142 -24.85 1.58 -6.21
C PHE A 142 -25.44 2.68 -7.10
N PRO A 143 -26.17 2.32 -8.18
CA PRO A 143 -26.96 3.30 -8.92
C PRO A 143 -27.96 3.99 -7.99
N ASP A 144 -28.06 5.32 -8.08
CA ASP A 144 -29.06 6.12 -7.40
C ASP A 144 -30.39 6.05 -8.18
N PRO A 145 -31.44 5.43 -7.62
CA PRO A 145 -32.72 5.30 -8.30
C PRO A 145 -33.54 6.61 -8.28
N SER A 146 -33.14 7.61 -7.47
CA SER A 146 -33.91 8.85 -7.26
C SER A 146 -33.56 9.96 -8.26
N SER A 147 -32.36 9.93 -8.83
CA SER A 147 -32.01 10.77 -9.96
C SER A 147 -32.59 10.14 -11.23
N GLY A 148 -33.43 10.87 -11.97
CA GLY A 148 -33.99 10.43 -13.26
C GLY A 148 -32.95 10.13 -14.36
N ASN A 149 -31.67 10.11 -14.00
CA ASN A 149 -30.51 9.67 -14.73
C ASN A 149 -29.61 8.92 -13.71
N PRO A 150 -29.59 7.57 -13.67
CA PRO A 150 -29.08 6.80 -12.54
C PRO A 150 -27.54 6.86 -12.46
N GLY A 151 -27.03 7.93 -11.86
CA GLY A 151 -25.63 8.06 -11.48
C GLY A 151 -25.30 7.24 -10.22
N PRO A 152 -24.04 7.19 -9.77
CA PRO A 152 -23.70 6.57 -8.51
C PRO A 152 -24.32 7.30 -7.32
N SER A 153 -24.83 6.54 -6.36
CA SER A 153 -25.32 7.01 -5.07
C SER A 153 -24.16 7.42 -4.17
N SER A 154 -24.28 8.59 -3.55
CA SER A 154 -23.40 9.02 -2.45
C SER A 154 -23.84 8.49 -1.07
N GLU A 155 -24.93 7.70 -1.02
CA GLU A 155 -25.60 7.30 0.22
C GLU A 155 -25.84 5.79 0.32
N HIS A 156 -25.56 5.00 -0.71
CA HIS A 156 -25.77 3.56 -0.68
C HIS A 156 -24.80 2.83 -1.61
N GLY A 157 -24.16 1.78 -1.10
CA GLY A 157 -23.18 1.02 -1.86
C GLY A 157 -22.52 -0.08 -1.05
N LEU A 158 -21.44 -0.63 -1.60
CA LEU A 158 -20.59 -1.60 -0.94
C LEU A 158 -19.30 -0.95 -0.43
N LEU A 159 -18.89 -1.25 0.80
CA LEU A 159 -17.58 -0.92 1.34
C LEU A 159 -16.75 -2.21 1.43
N CYS A 160 -15.67 -2.28 0.66
CA CYS A 160 -14.66 -3.32 0.81
C CYS A 160 -13.60 -2.83 1.79
N VAL A 161 -13.26 -3.64 2.80
CA VAL A 161 -12.30 -3.29 3.85
C VAL A 161 -11.33 -4.44 4.08
N ASN A 162 -10.05 -4.16 3.98
CA ASN A 162 -8.99 -5.10 4.33
C ASN A 162 -8.85 -5.31 5.83
N HIS A 163 -8.28 -6.45 6.21
CA HIS A 163 -7.92 -6.83 7.57
C HIS A 163 -6.48 -7.34 7.57
N GLU A 164 -5.57 -6.46 7.95
CA GLU A 164 -4.13 -6.60 7.71
C GLU A 164 -3.50 -7.66 8.62
N TYR A 165 -3.75 -7.59 9.92
CA TYR A 165 -3.14 -8.50 10.87
C TYR A 165 -4.03 -8.80 12.08
N THR A 166 -3.51 -9.58 13.01
CA THR A 166 -4.16 -9.89 14.28
C THR A 166 -3.27 -9.53 15.46
N GLN A 167 -3.88 -9.06 16.54
CA GLN A 167 -3.23 -8.98 17.85
C GLN A 167 -3.46 -10.30 18.59
N GLU A 168 -2.52 -11.22 18.43
CA GLU A 168 -2.58 -12.60 18.94
C GLU A 168 -2.77 -12.69 20.47
N GLU A 169 -2.46 -11.63 21.20
CA GLU A 169 -2.68 -11.56 22.66
C GLU A 169 -4.14 -11.39 23.05
N ILE A 170 -4.92 -10.74 22.18
CA ILE A 170 -6.32 -10.36 22.46
C ILE A 170 -7.28 -11.27 21.68
N LEU A 171 -6.89 -11.70 20.47
CA LEU A 171 -7.71 -12.51 19.59
C LEU A 171 -8.22 -13.82 20.24
N HIS A 172 -7.43 -14.42 21.14
CA HIS A 172 -7.74 -15.71 21.76
C HIS A 172 -8.25 -15.59 23.20
N GLY A 173 -8.80 -14.42 23.55
CA GLY A 173 -9.30 -14.13 24.88
C GLY A 173 -8.20 -14.22 25.96
N PRO A 174 -8.56 -14.56 27.20
CA PRO A 174 -7.61 -14.62 28.32
C PRO A 174 -6.43 -15.58 28.12
N GLU A 175 -6.56 -16.59 27.26
CA GLU A 175 -5.46 -17.50 26.97
C GLU A 175 -4.36 -16.87 26.12
N GLY A 176 -4.73 -15.93 25.24
CA GLY A 176 -3.84 -15.32 24.26
C GLY A 176 -3.08 -16.35 23.39
N ASN A 177 -2.10 -15.84 22.64
CA ASN A 177 -1.16 -16.64 21.87
C ASN A 177 0.26 -15.99 21.91
N ARG A 178 0.77 -15.81 23.13
CA ARG A 178 2.18 -15.48 23.39
C ARG A 178 2.84 -16.62 24.16
N ASP A 179 4.09 -16.92 23.83
CA ASP A 179 4.96 -17.81 24.62
C ASP A 179 4.85 -17.44 26.12
N PRO A 180 4.52 -18.40 27.02
CA PRO A 180 4.49 -19.86 26.84
C PRO A 180 3.15 -20.50 26.48
N ALA A 181 2.13 -19.72 26.11
CA ALA A 181 0.84 -20.27 25.70
C ALA A 181 1.01 -21.22 24.49
N PRO A 182 0.43 -22.44 24.54
CA PRO A 182 0.53 -23.37 23.43
C PRO A 182 -0.26 -22.85 22.23
N MET A 183 0.37 -22.95 21.05
CA MET A 183 -0.31 -22.73 19.78
C MET A 183 -1.16 -23.97 19.44
N THR A 184 -2.38 -23.77 18.93
CA THR A 184 -3.28 -24.86 18.52
C THR A 184 -3.83 -24.60 17.12
N VAL A 185 -4.30 -25.65 16.44
CA VAL A 185 -4.95 -25.47 15.12
C VAL A 185 -6.16 -24.54 15.23
N ALA A 186 -6.97 -24.64 16.29
CA ALA A 186 -8.11 -23.76 16.50
C ALA A 186 -7.70 -22.27 16.59
N LYS A 187 -6.63 -21.95 17.32
CA LYS A 187 -6.06 -20.59 17.39
C LYS A 187 -5.55 -20.14 16.01
N ALA A 188 -4.83 -21.00 15.30
CA ALA A 188 -4.38 -20.72 13.93
C ALA A 188 -5.57 -20.41 13.00
N ARG A 189 -6.63 -21.23 13.03
CA ARG A 189 -7.83 -21.06 12.21
C ARG A 189 -8.55 -19.75 12.51
N LYS A 190 -8.69 -19.40 13.79
CA LYS A 190 -9.30 -18.12 14.19
C LYS A 190 -8.48 -16.93 13.69
N SER A 191 -7.16 -16.99 13.86
CA SER A 191 -6.24 -15.98 13.32
C SER A 191 -6.35 -15.86 11.81
N GLN A 192 -6.29 -16.96 11.06
CA GLN A 192 -6.49 -16.97 9.60
C GLN A 192 -7.87 -16.43 9.18
N ALA A 193 -8.92 -16.67 9.97
CA ALA A 193 -10.27 -16.17 9.74
C ALA A 193 -10.43 -14.67 10.05
N ALA A 194 -9.57 -14.07 10.87
CA ALA A 194 -9.59 -12.64 11.19
C ALA A 194 -8.90 -11.75 10.15
N HIS A 195 -8.07 -12.33 9.27
CA HIS A 195 -7.42 -11.65 8.15
C HIS A 195 -8.34 -11.55 6.91
N GLY A 196 -7.85 -10.85 5.88
CA GLY A 196 -8.43 -10.88 4.53
C GLY A 196 -9.24 -9.63 4.22
N VAL A 197 -10.48 -9.80 3.74
CA VAL A 197 -11.35 -8.71 3.31
C VAL A 197 -12.77 -8.91 3.83
N SER A 198 -13.42 -7.84 4.23
CA SER A 198 -14.86 -7.75 4.44
C SER A 198 -15.50 -6.93 3.33
N VAL A 199 -16.56 -7.44 2.72
CA VAL A 199 -17.45 -6.68 1.83
C VAL A 199 -18.73 -6.40 2.62
N LEU A 200 -19.04 -5.13 2.83
CA LEU A 200 -20.19 -4.65 3.57
C LEU A 200 -21.14 -3.91 2.65
N GLU A 201 -22.44 -4.15 2.72
CA GLU A 201 -23.40 -3.18 2.20
C GLU A 201 -23.67 -2.11 3.25
N ILE A 202 -23.50 -0.84 2.87
CA ILE A 202 -23.70 0.29 3.78
C ILE A 202 -24.65 1.31 3.18
N ARG A 203 -25.47 1.91 4.02
CA ARG A 203 -26.41 2.97 3.63
C ARG A 203 -26.40 4.12 4.63
N ARG A 204 -26.50 5.33 4.10
CA ARG A 204 -26.76 6.55 4.86
C ARG A 204 -28.27 6.76 4.96
N ALA A 205 -28.78 6.90 6.18
CA ALA A 205 -30.15 7.27 6.46
C ALA A 205 -30.17 8.27 7.63
N ASP A 206 -30.98 9.31 7.52
CA ASP A 206 -31.08 10.38 8.53
C ASP A 206 -29.72 10.95 8.94
N GLY A 207 -28.84 11.14 7.96
CA GLY A 207 -27.50 11.68 8.14
C GLY A 207 -26.44 10.68 8.64
N ARG A 208 -26.81 9.47 9.06
CA ARG A 208 -25.91 8.46 9.65
C ARG A 208 -25.72 7.25 8.75
N TRP A 209 -24.51 6.71 8.73
CA TRP A 209 -24.19 5.47 8.00
C TRP A 209 -24.43 4.25 8.87
N ALA A 210 -24.95 3.18 8.26
CA ALA A 210 -25.14 1.88 8.92
C ALA A 210 -24.80 0.72 7.99
N VAL A 211 -24.33 -0.38 8.56
CA VAL A 211 -24.11 -1.66 7.88
C VAL A 211 -25.44 -2.42 7.76
N LEU A 212 -25.74 -2.91 6.55
CA LEU A 212 -26.91 -3.74 6.28
C LEU A 212 -26.52 -5.22 6.41
N ARG A 213 -26.70 -5.77 7.62
CA ARG A 213 -26.22 -7.11 8.03
C ARG A 213 -26.86 -8.28 7.30
N GLU A 214 -28.04 -8.07 6.71
CA GLU A 214 -28.76 -9.09 5.93
C GLU A 214 -28.45 -9.01 4.42
N SER A 215 -27.40 -8.28 4.04
CA SER A 215 -27.04 -8.13 2.62
C SER A 215 -26.61 -9.46 2.00
N PRO A 216 -27.19 -9.87 0.86
CA PRO A 216 -26.72 -11.04 0.11
C PRO A 216 -25.35 -10.81 -0.56
N LEU A 217 -24.88 -9.56 -0.61
CA LEU A 217 -23.58 -9.18 -1.14
C LEU A 217 -22.50 -9.15 -0.06
N ALA A 218 -22.88 -9.24 1.21
CA ALA A 218 -21.92 -9.30 2.30
C ALA A 218 -21.04 -10.54 2.20
N ARG A 219 -19.74 -10.37 2.44
CA ARG A 219 -18.77 -11.45 2.24
C ARG A 219 -17.57 -11.29 3.15
N ARG A 220 -17.09 -12.43 3.68
CA ARG A 220 -15.74 -12.57 4.22
C ARG A 220 -14.86 -13.34 3.26
N ILE A 221 -13.67 -12.80 3.03
CA ILE A 221 -12.55 -13.44 2.36
C ILE A 221 -11.44 -13.51 3.42
N THR A 222 -10.82 -14.68 3.58
CA THR A 222 -9.93 -15.00 4.71
C THR A 222 -8.64 -15.65 4.24
N GLY A 223 -7.72 -15.94 5.17
CA GLY A 223 -6.49 -16.70 4.93
C GLY A 223 -6.69 -18.13 4.43
N ASN A 224 -7.93 -18.62 4.35
CA ASN A 224 -8.28 -19.96 3.83
C ASN A 224 -9.31 -19.93 2.68
N THR A 225 -9.75 -18.76 2.22
CA THR A 225 -10.73 -18.67 1.12
C THR A 225 -10.12 -19.12 -0.21
N PRO A 226 -10.74 -20.05 -0.97
CA PRO A 226 -10.22 -20.46 -2.27
C PRO A 226 -10.05 -19.28 -3.23
N ALA A 227 -8.85 -19.16 -3.80
CA ALA A 227 -8.50 -18.13 -4.75
C ALA A 227 -7.97 -18.75 -6.05
N ARG A 228 -8.17 -18.05 -7.17
CA ARG A 228 -7.55 -18.38 -8.46
C ARG A 228 -6.25 -17.61 -8.63
N ILE A 229 -5.34 -18.16 -9.42
CA ILE A 229 -4.13 -17.47 -9.87
C ILE A 229 -4.26 -17.24 -11.38
N SER A 230 -4.04 -16.01 -11.82
CA SER A 230 -4.09 -15.63 -13.24
C SER A 230 -2.88 -14.78 -13.64
N GLY A 231 -2.70 -14.56 -14.93
CA GLY A 231 -1.54 -13.87 -15.50
C GLY A 231 -0.37 -14.79 -15.83
N PRO A 232 0.80 -14.24 -16.22
CA PRO A 232 1.86 -15.00 -16.88
C PRO A 232 2.50 -16.09 -16.02
N ALA A 233 2.50 -15.93 -14.68
CA ALA A 233 3.07 -16.93 -13.77
C ALA A 233 2.09 -18.07 -13.43
N ALA A 234 0.80 -17.95 -13.75
CA ALA A 234 -0.19 -18.97 -13.43
C ALA A 234 0.14 -20.32 -14.10
N GLY A 235 0.24 -21.36 -13.28
CA GLY A 235 0.62 -22.71 -13.68
C GLY A 235 2.12 -23.00 -13.71
N HIS A 236 2.97 -22.01 -13.42
CA HIS A 236 4.42 -22.20 -13.37
C HIS A 236 4.82 -23.13 -12.22
N ALA A 237 5.88 -23.94 -12.40
CA ALA A 237 6.31 -24.96 -11.44
C ALA A 237 6.63 -24.38 -10.04
N LEU A 238 7.16 -23.16 -9.97
CA LEU A 238 7.42 -22.49 -8.68
C LEU A 238 6.15 -22.15 -7.89
N LEU A 239 4.98 -22.18 -8.54
CA LEU A 239 3.68 -22.01 -7.88
C LEU A 239 3.02 -23.35 -7.56
N GLN A 240 3.64 -24.52 -7.78
CA GLN A 240 3.00 -25.81 -7.52
C GLN A 240 3.34 -26.28 -6.10
N SER A 241 2.75 -25.66 -5.09
CA SER A 241 2.95 -26.04 -3.68
C SER A 241 2.13 -27.29 -3.31
N ARG A 242 2.36 -27.80 -2.09
CA ARG A 242 1.56 -28.88 -1.55
C ARG A 242 0.12 -28.40 -1.33
N ARG A 243 -0.84 -29.14 -1.87
CA ARG A 243 -2.26 -28.83 -1.69
C ARG A 243 -2.75 -29.33 -0.34
N PHE A 244 -3.60 -28.55 0.32
CA PHE A 244 -4.26 -28.94 1.56
C PHE A 244 -5.77 -28.82 1.47
N GLU A 245 -6.47 -29.73 2.14
CA GLU A 245 -7.86 -29.56 2.57
C GLU A 245 -7.85 -28.98 3.99
N ILE A 246 -8.55 -27.87 4.18
CA ILE A 246 -8.58 -27.14 5.44
C ILE A 246 -9.83 -27.53 6.21
N THR A 247 -9.63 -28.15 7.38
CA THR A 247 -10.69 -28.48 8.34
C THR A 247 -10.48 -27.66 9.63
N PRO A 248 -11.48 -27.56 10.51
CA PRO A 248 -11.29 -26.92 11.82
C PRO A 248 -10.18 -27.58 12.67
N GLU A 249 -9.95 -28.88 12.49
CA GLU A 249 -9.03 -29.67 13.31
C GLU A 249 -7.63 -29.86 12.68
N ALA A 250 -7.51 -29.81 11.34
CA ALA A 250 -6.25 -30.09 10.65
C ALA A 250 -6.14 -29.46 9.25
N SER A 251 -4.92 -29.44 8.71
CA SER A 251 -4.64 -29.27 7.28
C SER A 251 -4.22 -30.63 6.70
N ILE A 252 -5.05 -31.20 5.84
CA ILE A 252 -4.84 -32.55 5.28
C ILE A 252 -4.21 -32.43 3.91
N ALA A 253 -3.01 -32.99 3.71
CA ALA A 253 -2.26 -32.86 2.46
C ALA A 253 -2.80 -33.76 1.34
N HIS A 254 -2.93 -33.20 0.13
CA HIS A 254 -3.47 -33.85 -1.07
C HIS A 254 -2.56 -33.62 -2.30
N GLY A 255 -1.33 -34.12 -2.24
CA GLY A 255 -0.36 -33.97 -3.33
C GLY A 255 0.01 -32.50 -3.58
N PHE A 256 0.20 -32.14 -4.84
CA PHE A 256 0.55 -30.77 -5.28
C PHE A 256 -0.58 -30.19 -6.14
N HIS A 257 -0.79 -28.88 -6.07
CA HIS A 257 -1.72 -28.21 -6.98
C HIS A 257 -1.03 -27.79 -8.28
N ASP A 258 -1.82 -27.45 -9.29
CA ASP A 258 -1.36 -27.16 -10.66
C ASP A 258 -0.77 -25.74 -10.85
N GLY A 259 -0.56 -24.99 -9.77
CA GLY A 259 -0.11 -23.59 -9.83
C GLY A 259 -1.17 -22.58 -10.28
N ARG A 260 -2.46 -22.96 -10.36
CA ARG A 260 -3.57 -22.08 -10.78
C ARG A 260 -4.59 -21.78 -9.68
N SER A 261 -4.41 -22.39 -8.51
CA SER A 261 -5.24 -22.19 -7.33
C SER A 261 -4.38 -21.88 -6.11
N ALA A 262 -4.91 -21.11 -5.16
CA ALA A 262 -4.32 -20.87 -3.85
C ALA A 262 -5.40 -20.90 -2.76
N LEU A 263 -4.97 -20.99 -1.51
CA LEU A 263 -5.85 -20.82 -0.34
C LEU A 263 -5.53 -19.50 0.37
N GLY A 264 -6.47 -18.59 0.25
CA GLY A 264 -6.55 -17.34 0.98
C GLY A 264 -5.73 -16.19 0.40
N THR A 265 -5.90 -15.08 1.09
CA THR A 265 -5.09 -13.87 0.97
C THR A 265 -4.73 -13.41 2.39
N LEU A 266 -3.54 -12.84 2.55
CA LEU A 266 -2.93 -12.57 3.85
C LEU A 266 -2.25 -11.21 3.86
N ASN A 267 -2.19 -10.62 5.05
CA ASN A 267 -1.54 -9.33 5.26
C ASN A 267 -2.04 -8.27 4.27
N ASN A 268 -3.36 -8.20 4.17
CA ASN A 268 -4.07 -7.30 3.30
C ASN A 268 -3.91 -5.88 3.85
N CYS A 269 -2.93 -5.12 3.33
CA CYS A 269 -2.58 -3.79 3.83
C CYS A 269 -3.52 -2.73 3.25
N ALA A 270 -3.04 -1.87 2.34
CA ALA A 270 -3.86 -0.90 1.67
C ALA A 270 -4.63 -1.50 0.48
N HIS A 271 -5.15 -0.64 -0.39
CA HIS A 271 -6.03 -1.09 -1.47
C HIS A 271 -5.73 -0.40 -2.80
N GLY A 272 -6.44 -0.88 -3.81
CA GLY A 272 -6.69 -0.24 -5.08
C GLY A 272 -8.11 -0.50 -5.53
N HIS A 273 -8.48 0.06 -6.66
CA HIS A 273 -9.75 -0.24 -7.32
C HIS A 273 -9.54 -0.21 -8.83
N THR A 274 -10.43 -0.86 -9.57
CA THR A 274 -10.40 -0.84 -11.02
C THR A 274 -11.52 0.05 -11.57
N PRO A 275 -11.32 0.67 -12.75
CA PRO A 275 -12.39 1.40 -13.44
C PRO A 275 -13.60 0.54 -13.83
N TRP A 276 -13.50 -0.79 -13.78
CA TRP A 276 -14.61 -1.72 -14.04
C TRP A 276 -15.29 -2.23 -12.76
N GLY A 277 -15.04 -1.60 -11.61
CA GLY A 277 -15.77 -1.85 -10.38
C GLY A 277 -15.36 -3.16 -9.70
N THR A 278 -14.06 -3.40 -9.59
CA THR A 278 -13.49 -4.46 -8.73
C THR A 278 -12.53 -3.87 -7.73
N PHE A 279 -12.40 -4.53 -6.59
CA PHE A 279 -11.51 -4.15 -5.50
C PHE A 279 -10.16 -4.85 -5.64
N LEU A 280 -9.09 -4.12 -5.40
CA LEU A 280 -7.74 -4.67 -5.35
C LEU A 280 -7.26 -4.65 -3.90
N THR A 281 -7.01 -5.82 -3.35
CA THR A 281 -6.36 -5.96 -2.04
C THR A 281 -4.90 -6.37 -2.23
N CYS A 282 -4.01 -5.86 -1.38
CA CYS A 282 -2.57 -5.97 -1.54
C CYS A 282 -1.96 -6.80 -0.41
N GLU A 283 -1.28 -7.89 -0.75
CA GLU A 283 -0.57 -8.73 0.23
C GLU A 283 0.81 -8.13 0.53
N GLU A 284 1.01 -7.63 1.75
CA GLU A 284 2.23 -6.92 2.16
C GLU A 284 3.19 -7.85 2.95
N ASN A 285 3.12 -7.88 4.28
CA ASN A 285 4.03 -8.65 5.15
C ASN A 285 3.65 -10.14 5.28
N TRP A 286 3.25 -10.77 4.16
CA TRP A 286 2.88 -12.20 4.07
C TRP A 286 3.99 -13.15 4.52
N ASN A 287 5.25 -12.72 4.50
CA ASN A 287 6.39 -13.51 4.96
C ASN A 287 6.33 -13.82 6.47
N SER A 288 5.62 -13.00 7.26
CA SER A 288 5.54 -13.09 8.73
C SER A 288 4.85 -14.35 9.25
N TYR A 289 4.05 -15.00 8.41
CA TYR A 289 3.19 -16.14 8.76
C TYR A 289 3.88 -17.50 8.56
N PHE A 290 5.01 -17.50 7.87
CA PHE A 290 5.78 -18.69 7.57
C PHE A 290 6.94 -18.86 8.55
N GLY A 291 7.29 -20.10 8.85
CA GLY A 291 8.43 -20.45 9.68
C GLY A 291 8.79 -21.91 9.47
N VAL A 292 9.73 -22.43 10.25
CA VAL A 292 10.08 -23.85 10.24
C VAL A 292 9.60 -24.45 11.55
N ARG A 293 8.78 -25.50 11.47
CA ARG A 293 8.35 -26.23 12.67
C ARG A 293 9.56 -26.87 13.35
N ALA A 294 9.67 -26.71 14.67
CA ALA A 294 10.68 -27.41 15.44
C ALA A 294 10.46 -28.93 15.36
N ALA A 295 11.54 -29.71 15.23
CA ALA A 295 11.44 -31.16 15.26
C ALA A 295 10.87 -31.63 16.62
N GLU A 296 9.97 -32.61 16.59
CA GLU A 296 9.41 -33.20 17.81
C GLU A 296 10.54 -33.79 18.68
N PRO A 297 10.57 -33.53 19.99
CA PRO A 297 11.56 -34.14 20.88
C PRO A 297 11.51 -35.67 20.80
N GLY A 298 12.58 -36.29 20.28
CA GLY A 298 12.66 -37.75 20.12
C GLY A 298 12.35 -38.29 18.72
N ALA A 299 12.07 -37.43 17.72
CA ALA A 299 12.05 -37.83 16.32
C ALA A 299 13.50 -38.14 15.85
N THR A 300 13.86 -39.42 15.75
CA THR A 300 15.22 -39.85 15.38
C THR A 300 15.44 -39.96 13.86
N ASP A 301 14.39 -39.87 13.04
CA ASP A 301 14.45 -40.26 11.63
C ASP A 301 14.20 -39.12 10.62
N THR A 302 14.09 -37.88 11.07
CA THR A 302 14.00 -36.73 10.14
C THR A 302 15.03 -35.68 10.55
N PRO A 303 16.08 -35.44 9.73
CA PRO A 303 16.98 -34.34 10.00
C PRO A 303 16.16 -33.04 10.09
N PRO A 304 16.46 -32.12 11.03
CA PRO A 304 15.90 -30.78 10.96
C PRO A 304 16.25 -30.20 9.58
N PRO A 305 15.32 -29.48 8.91
CA PRO A 305 15.60 -28.92 7.60
C PRO A 305 16.86 -28.05 7.68
N ASP A 306 17.80 -28.33 6.79
CA ASP A 306 19.04 -27.58 6.66
C ASP A 306 18.67 -26.14 6.26
N PRO A 307 19.32 -25.09 6.78
CA PRO A 307 19.28 -23.75 6.20
C PRO A 307 19.48 -23.68 4.67
N ALA A 308 20.05 -24.73 4.06
CA ALA A 308 20.16 -24.97 2.61
C ALA A 308 18.84 -25.45 1.93
N ASP A 309 17.85 -25.94 2.68
CA ASP A 309 16.57 -26.43 2.16
C ASP A 309 15.54 -25.30 1.93
N ILE A 310 15.75 -24.13 2.55
CA ILE A 310 15.01 -22.92 2.20
C ILE A 310 15.64 -22.37 0.91
N PRO A 311 14.89 -22.27 -0.20
CA PRO A 311 15.41 -21.70 -1.42
C PRO A 311 16.12 -20.36 -1.16
N PRO A 312 17.39 -20.17 -1.57
CA PRO A 312 18.19 -19.00 -1.19
C PRO A 312 17.49 -17.66 -1.44
N HIS A 313 16.65 -17.59 -2.47
CA HIS A 313 15.87 -16.41 -2.85
C HIS A 313 14.78 -16.01 -1.85
N HIS A 314 14.37 -16.90 -0.93
CA HIS A 314 13.42 -16.57 0.15
C HIS A 314 13.92 -15.50 1.10
N ARG A 315 15.25 -15.43 1.33
CA ARG A 315 15.86 -14.42 2.22
C ARG A 315 15.64 -13.01 1.70
N ARG A 316 15.55 -12.83 0.38
CA ARG A 316 15.26 -11.54 -0.28
C ARG A 316 13.84 -11.03 -0.03
N TYR A 317 12.95 -11.92 0.42
CA TYR A 317 11.56 -11.61 0.82
C TYR A 317 11.34 -11.70 2.34
N GLY A 318 12.40 -11.80 3.15
CA GLY A 318 12.30 -11.74 4.61
C GLY A 318 11.73 -13.00 5.27
N LEU A 319 11.66 -14.12 4.55
CA LEU A 319 11.33 -15.42 5.15
C LEU A 319 12.48 -15.90 6.04
N ASN A 320 12.15 -16.42 7.21
CA ASN A 320 13.13 -16.89 8.17
C ASN A 320 12.59 -18.10 8.95
N ARG A 321 13.50 -18.91 9.52
CA ARG A 321 13.15 -20.14 10.24
C ARG A 321 12.29 -19.94 11.48
N ASN A 322 12.39 -18.80 12.16
CA ASN A 322 11.70 -18.55 13.43
C ASN A 322 10.30 -17.95 13.22
N GLY A 323 9.94 -17.61 11.98
CA GLY A 323 8.75 -16.82 11.68
C GLY A 323 8.77 -15.44 12.35
N SER A 324 7.59 -14.91 12.65
CA SER A 324 7.45 -13.56 13.22
C SER A 324 6.38 -13.46 14.30
N GLY A 325 6.18 -14.53 15.08
CA GLY A 325 5.33 -14.53 16.28
C GLY A 325 3.89 -15.02 16.10
N TYR A 326 3.39 -15.19 14.87
CA TYR A 326 2.06 -15.80 14.62
C TYR A 326 2.01 -17.31 14.89
N ARG A 327 3.16 -18.00 14.74
CA ARG A 327 3.35 -19.41 15.07
C ARG A 327 2.44 -20.40 14.32
N TRP A 328 1.80 -19.98 13.22
CA TRP A 328 0.94 -20.86 12.40
C TRP A 328 1.68 -22.11 11.92
N HIS A 329 2.94 -21.97 11.52
CA HIS A 329 3.81 -23.06 11.07
C HIS A 329 4.02 -24.18 12.12
N GLU A 330 3.82 -23.90 13.41
CA GLU A 330 3.94 -24.93 14.46
C GLU A 330 2.82 -25.98 14.38
N VAL A 331 1.64 -25.60 13.88
CA VAL A 331 0.42 -26.42 13.93
C VAL A 331 -0.27 -26.60 12.57
N ASP A 332 0.03 -25.74 11.60
CA ASP A 332 -0.49 -25.79 10.24
C ASP A 332 0.66 -26.04 9.24
N PRO A 333 0.82 -27.28 8.73
CA PRO A 333 1.91 -27.65 7.83
C PRO A 333 1.89 -26.87 6.50
N ARG A 334 0.80 -26.18 6.17
CA ARG A 334 0.75 -25.30 5.01
C ARG A 334 1.74 -24.14 5.13
N PHE A 335 1.96 -23.63 6.34
CA PHE A 335 2.84 -22.50 6.65
C PHE A 335 4.25 -22.92 7.09
N ASP A 336 4.51 -24.22 7.19
CA ASP A 336 5.82 -24.76 7.51
C ASP A 336 6.71 -24.84 6.27
N LEU A 337 7.77 -24.03 6.26
CA LEU A 337 8.74 -23.98 5.18
C LEU A 337 9.51 -25.29 5.01
N GLY A 338 9.62 -26.12 6.05
CA GLY A 338 10.27 -27.42 5.97
C GLY A 338 9.49 -28.45 5.15
N SER A 339 8.15 -28.41 5.23
CA SER A 339 7.27 -29.38 4.57
C SER A 339 6.51 -28.84 3.36
N ASN A 340 6.42 -27.51 3.19
CA ASN A 340 5.76 -26.84 2.06
C ASN A 340 6.50 -25.57 1.59
N PRO A 341 7.76 -25.69 1.12
CA PRO A 341 8.62 -24.54 0.80
C PRO A 341 8.12 -23.67 -0.36
N LEU A 342 7.22 -24.15 -1.23
CA LEU A 342 6.72 -23.37 -2.37
C LEU A 342 5.44 -22.56 -2.05
N GLU A 343 4.78 -22.81 -0.92
CA GLU A 343 3.59 -22.04 -0.50
C GLU A 343 3.81 -20.53 -0.46
N PRO A 344 4.96 -20.01 0.01
CA PRO A 344 5.16 -18.57 0.05
C PRO A 344 5.08 -17.91 -1.33
N HIS A 345 5.36 -18.64 -2.43
CA HIS A 345 5.21 -18.09 -3.78
C HIS A 345 3.75 -17.81 -4.17
N LEU A 346 2.78 -18.40 -3.46
CA LEU A 346 1.36 -18.12 -3.66
C LEU A 346 0.92 -16.82 -3.01
N PHE A 347 1.78 -16.12 -2.28
CA PHE A 347 1.49 -14.85 -1.61
C PHE A 347 2.43 -13.73 -2.06
N GLY A 348 2.05 -12.49 -1.77
CA GLY A 348 2.74 -11.28 -2.21
C GLY A 348 2.23 -10.74 -3.53
N TRP A 349 0.96 -10.97 -3.82
CA TRP A 349 0.32 -10.54 -5.06
C TRP A 349 -0.75 -9.48 -4.77
N VAL A 350 -1.03 -8.64 -5.76
CA VAL A 350 -2.32 -7.94 -5.81
C VAL A 350 -3.42 -8.96 -6.11
N VAL A 351 -4.50 -8.92 -5.33
CA VAL A 351 -5.64 -9.83 -5.46
C VAL A 351 -6.89 -9.03 -5.83
N GLU A 352 -7.52 -9.38 -6.95
CA GLU A 352 -8.74 -8.75 -7.43
C GLU A 352 -9.99 -9.49 -6.92
N ILE A 353 -10.95 -8.71 -6.42
CA ILE A 353 -12.22 -9.16 -5.86
C ILE A 353 -13.36 -8.44 -6.59
N ASP A 354 -14.36 -9.19 -7.07
CA ASP A 354 -15.61 -8.62 -7.58
C ASP A 354 -16.58 -8.43 -6.39
N PRO A 355 -16.78 -7.21 -5.88
CA PRO A 355 -17.64 -6.99 -4.73
C PRO A 355 -19.13 -7.19 -5.05
N LEU A 356 -19.50 -7.11 -6.33
CA LEU A 356 -20.87 -7.27 -6.80
C LEU A 356 -21.27 -8.74 -7.03
N ASP A 357 -20.31 -9.67 -6.93
CA ASP A 357 -20.54 -11.09 -7.15
C ASP A 357 -19.82 -11.93 -6.07
N PRO A 358 -20.47 -12.19 -4.93
CA PRO A 358 -19.86 -12.92 -3.83
C PRO A 358 -19.56 -14.40 -4.17
N SER A 359 -20.10 -14.93 -5.27
CA SER A 359 -19.84 -16.30 -5.73
C SER A 359 -18.48 -16.47 -6.41
N LYS A 360 -17.92 -15.38 -6.97
CA LYS A 360 -16.63 -15.46 -7.68
C LYS A 360 -15.45 -15.59 -6.71
N PRO A 361 -14.51 -16.51 -6.93
CA PRO A 361 -13.30 -16.55 -6.14
C PRO A 361 -12.44 -15.29 -6.41
N PRO A 362 -11.69 -14.79 -5.40
CA PRO A 362 -10.66 -13.78 -5.63
C PRO A 362 -9.60 -14.27 -6.63
N VAL A 363 -8.95 -13.36 -7.34
CA VAL A 363 -7.95 -13.68 -8.37
C VAL A 363 -6.62 -13.00 -8.06
N LYS A 364 -5.56 -13.77 -7.82
CA LYS A 364 -4.19 -13.27 -7.70
C LYS A 364 -3.66 -12.88 -9.08
N ARG A 365 -3.30 -11.60 -9.28
CA ARG A 365 -2.92 -11.02 -10.57
C ARG A 365 -1.41 -10.99 -10.73
N THR A 366 -0.85 -12.05 -11.31
CA THR A 366 0.60 -12.26 -11.31
C THR A 366 1.38 -11.28 -12.21
N ALA A 367 0.73 -10.65 -13.19
CA ALA A 367 1.40 -9.67 -14.06
C ALA A 367 1.84 -8.40 -13.31
N LEU A 368 1.27 -8.12 -12.14
CA LEU A 368 1.61 -6.97 -11.29
C LEU A 368 2.88 -7.24 -10.43
N GLY A 369 3.46 -8.43 -10.52
CA GLY A 369 4.68 -8.81 -9.82
C GLY A 369 4.44 -9.25 -8.37
N ARG A 370 5.42 -9.96 -7.82
CA ARG A 370 5.38 -10.50 -6.46
C ARG A 370 6.34 -9.76 -5.52
N PHE A 371 5.79 -9.11 -4.50
CA PHE A 371 6.55 -8.40 -3.47
C PHE A 371 5.63 -8.06 -2.28
N LYS A 372 6.01 -7.13 -1.41
CA LYS A 372 5.17 -6.70 -0.28
C LYS A 372 4.35 -5.49 -0.70
N HIS A 373 3.25 -5.73 -1.38
CA HIS A 373 2.44 -4.65 -1.96
C HIS A 373 1.76 -3.84 -0.87
N GLU A 374 1.97 -2.52 -0.86
CA GLU A 374 1.14 -1.63 -0.04
C GLU A 374 -0.22 -1.40 -0.72
N SER A 375 -0.21 -0.72 -1.88
CA SER A 375 -1.38 -0.23 -2.60
C SER A 375 -1.22 -0.40 -4.10
N ALA A 376 -2.32 -0.35 -4.86
CA ALA A 376 -2.31 -0.45 -6.32
C ALA A 376 -3.25 0.59 -6.95
N GLN A 377 -2.76 1.80 -7.23
CA GLN A 377 -3.64 2.89 -7.66
C GLN A 377 -3.74 3.02 -9.19
N PRO A 378 -4.98 3.05 -9.74
CA PRO A 378 -5.20 3.14 -11.19
C PRO A 378 -4.98 4.56 -11.73
N ALA A 379 -4.49 4.65 -12.96
CA ALA A 379 -4.36 5.89 -13.72
C ALA A 379 -4.80 5.67 -15.17
N LEU A 380 -5.62 6.58 -15.70
CA LEU A 380 -6.09 6.54 -17.09
C LEU A 380 -5.56 7.74 -17.88
N THR A 381 -5.07 7.50 -19.10
CA THR A 381 -4.73 8.56 -20.06
C THR A 381 -5.37 8.28 -21.42
N PRO A 382 -5.57 9.30 -22.28
CA PRO A 382 -6.09 9.09 -23.61
C PRO A 382 -5.19 8.15 -24.41
N ASP A 383 -5.79 7.26 -25.20
CA ASP A 383 -5.05 6.55 -26.24
C ASP A 383 -4.96 7.44 -27.49
N PRO A 384 -3.75 7.72 -28.02
CA PRO A 384 -3.58 8.45 -29.27
C PRO A 384 -4.35 7.85 -30.46
N SER A 385 -4.68 6.55 -30.44
CA SER A 385 -5.50 5.89 -31.47
C SER A 385 -6.99 6.27 -31.44
N GLY A 386 -7.45 6.89 -30.35
CA GLY A 386 -8.81 7.41 -30.20
C GLY A 386 -9.89 6.39 -29.84
N SER A 387 -9.53 5.13 -29.56
CA SER A 387 -10.53 4.08 -29.26
C SER A 387 -10.96 4.08 -27.79
N HIS A 388 -10.03 3.87 -26.86
CA HIS A 388 -10.28 3.65 -25.43
C HIS A 388 -9.07 4.07 -24.59
N PRO A 389 -9.22 4.54 -23.34
CA PRO A 389 -8.08 5.05 -22.55
C PRO A 389 -7.05 3.96 -22.19
N ARG A 390 -5.78 4.34 -22.12
CA ARG A 390 -4.69 3.51 -21.58
C ARG A 390 -4.76 3.49 -20.06
N LEU A 391 -4.41 2.35 -19.45
CA LEU A 391 -4.50 2.12 -18.01
C LEU A 391 -3.15 1.66 -17.45
N ALA A 392 -2.76 2.23 -16.33
CA ALA A 392 -1.65 1.76 -15.51
C ALA A 392 -2.00 1.73 -14.02
N PHE A 393 -1.20 0.99 -13.26
CA PHE A 393 -1.26 0.90 -11.81
C PHE A 393 0.11 1.23 -11.19
N TYR A 394 0.11 2.06 -10.16
CA TYR A 394 1.31 2.41 -9.38
C TYR A 394 1.31 1.68 -8.05
N MET A 395 2.46 1.10 -7.68
CA MET A 395 2.59 0.20 -6.54
C MET A 395 3.89 0.46 -5.79
N GLY A 396 3.83 0.42 -4.45
CA GLY A 396 4.98 0.46 -3.56
C GLY A 396 5.25 -0.93 -2.97
N ASP A 397 6.54 -1.25 -2.77
CA ASP A 397 6.99 -2.41 -2.01
C ASP A 397 7.45 -1.95 -0.63
N ASP A 398 6.61 -2.10 0.41
CA ASP A 398 6.94 -1.58 1.76
C ASP A 398 7.93 -2.49 2.47
N GLU A 399 9.20 -2.27 2.17
CA GLU A 399 10.31 -2.63 3.02
C GLU A 399 11.49 -1.68 2.77
N ARG A 400 12.40 -1.59 3.73
CA ARG A 400 13.58 -0.72 3.59
C ARG A 400 14.36 -1.11 2.34
N ASN A 401 14.70 -0.11 1.54
CA ASN A 401 15.54 -0.25 0.35
C ASN A 401 14.90 -1.07 -0.78
N GLU A 402 13.59 -1.26 -0.76
CA GLU A 402 12.85 -1.82 -1.90
C GLU A 402 12.39 -0.72 -2.87
N TYR A 403 11.48 -1.05 -3.78
CA TYR A 403 11.30 -0.31 -5.01
C TYR A 403 9.88 0.23 -5.22
N LEU A 404 9.78 1.19 -6.15
CA LEU A 404 8.53 1.66 -6.73
C LEU A 404 8.29 0.97 -8.06
N TYR A 405 7.05 0.54 -8.28
CA TYR A 405 6.63 -0.20 -9.47
C TYR A 405 5.49 0.49 -10.20
N LYS A 406 5.42 0.21 -11.51
CA LYS A 406 4.34 0.64 -12.41
C LYS A 406 3.97 -0.51 -13.31
N PHE A 407 2.69 -0.86 -13.41
CA PHE A 407 2.20 -1.85 -14.37
C PHE A 407 1.34 -1.14 -15.42
N VAL A 408 1.61 -1.38 -16.71
CA VAL A 408 0.85 -0.78 -17.82
C VAL A 408 0.13 -1.89 -18.58
N CYS A 409 -1.20 -1.81 -18.70
CA CYS A 409 -1.98 -2.77 -19.48
C CYS A 409 -1.65 -2.63 -20.98
N HIS A 410 -1.50 -3.76 -21.68
CA HIS A 410 -1.27 -3.74 -23.13
C HIS A 410 -2.54 -3.30 -23.87
N ARG A 411 -3.68 -3.85 -23.48
CA ARG A 411 -4.99 -3.45 -24.03
C ARG A 411 -5.53 -2.21 -23.30
N PRO A 412 -6.22 -1.32 -24.03
CA PRO A 412 -6.90 -0.19 -23.41
C PRO A 412 -8.12 -0.65 -22.60
N PHE A 413 -8.53 0.16 -21.62
CA PHE A 413 -9.72 -0.07 -20.79
C PHE A 413 -10.99 0.19 -21.60
N ASN A 414 -11.92 -0.76 -21.64
CA ASN A 414 -13.22 -0.60 -22.30
C ASN A 414 -14.31 -0.14 -21.31
N PRO A 415 -14.70 1.14 -21.30
CA PRO A 415 -15.74 1.65 -20.39
C PRO A 415 -17.15 1.18 -20.76
N ALA A 416 -17.37 0.71 -21.99
CA ALA A 416 -18.69 0.29 -22.47
C ALA A 416 -19.00 -1.18 -22.16
N ASN A 417 -18.00 -1.99 -21.82
CA ASN A 417 -18.17 -3.41 -21.54
C ASN A 417 -17.30 -3.87 -20.37
N ARG A 418 -17.90 -3.96 -19.18
CA ARG A 418 -17.25 -4.45 -17.95
C ARG A 418 -16.55 -5.80 -18.15
N ALA A 419 -17.22 -6.75 -18.82
CA ALA A 419 -16.72 -8.10 -18.99
C ALA A 419 -15.48 -8.17 -19.90
N ALA A 420 -15.33 -7.23 -20.84
CA ALA A 420 -14.14 -7.14 -21.70
C ALA A 420 -12.85 -6.77 -20.95
N ASN A 421 -12.98 -6.37 -19.68
CA ASN A 421 -11.87 -5.99 -18.81
C ASN A 421 -11.47 -7.06 -17.79
N ALA A 422 -12.14 -8.23 -17.77
CA ALA A 422 -11.98 -9.24 -16.73
C ALA A 422 -10.55 -9.81 -16.61
N ASP A 423 -9.74 -9.69 -17.65
CA ASP A 423 -8.36 -10.16 -17.78
C ASP A 423 -7.37 -9.04 -18.12
N LEU A 424 -7.76 -7.76 -17.98
CA LEU A 424 -6.85 -6.63 -18.29
C LEU A 424 -5.57 -6.63 -17.44
N LEU A 425 -5.68 -7.13 -16.20
CA LEU A 425 -4.56 -7.24 -15.25
C LEU A 425 -3.69 -8.49 -15.46
N ASP A 426 -4.01 -9.33 -16.47
CA ASP A 426 -3.21 -10.51 -16.82
C ASP A 426 -2.23 -10.23 -17.96
N ASP A 427 -2.38 -9.10 -18.67
CA ASP A 427 -1.61 -8.76 -19.87
C ASP A 427 -1.14 -7.30 -19.87
N GLY A 428 0.17 -7.12 -19.65
CA GLY A 428 0.81 -5.82 -19.57
C GLY A 428 2.31 -5.93 -19.35
N THR A 429 2.94 -4.78 -19.15
CA THR A 429 4.37 -4.69 -18.81
C THR A 429 4.51 -4.12 -17.40
N LEU A 430 5.25 -4.83 -16.55
CA LEU A 430 5.68 -4.35 -15.23
C LEU A 430 7.00 -3.59 -15.37
N TYR A 431 7.09 -2.45 -14.70
CA TYR A 431 8.26 -1.58 -14.67
C TYR A 431 8.68 -1.32 -13.23
N VAL A 432 9.97 -1.06 -13.04
CA VAL A 432 10.55 -0.62 -11.78
C VAL A 432 11.21 0.76 -11.95
N ALA A 433 11.13 1.60 -10.93
CA ALA A 433 11.67 2.96 -10.98
C ALA A 433 13.20 2.98 -10.81
N SER A 434 13.86 3.84 -11.59
CA SER A 434 15.23 4.28 -11.38
C SER A 434 15.31 5.80 -11.44
N PHE A 435 16.09 6.41 -10.56
CA PHE A 435 16.27 7.86 -10.47
C PHE A 435 17.73 8.21 -10.74
N THR A 436 17.97 9.02 -11.76
CA THR A 436 19.32 9.47 -12.14
C THR A 436 19.45 10.99 -11.96
N PRO A 437 20.60 11.49 -11.47
CA PRO A 437 20.90 12.92 -11.50
C PRO A 437 20.84 13.43 -12.94
N GLN A 438 20.30 14.63 -13.17
CA GLN A 438 20.39 15.27 -14.49
C GLN A 438 21.58 16.24 -14.53
N PRO A 439 22.66 15.92 -15.27
CA PRO A 439 23.76 16.86 -15.49
C PRO A 439 23.25 18.13 -16.19
N GLY A 440 23.82 19.29 -15.84
CA GLY A 440 23.46 20.59 -16.45
C GLY A 440 22.15 21.22 -15.99
N HIS A 441 21.37 20.54 -15.13
CA HIS A 441 20.17 21.11 -14.50
C HIS A 441 20.49 21.65 -13.10
N ARG A 442 19.53 22.33 -12.46
CA ARG A 442 19.72 22.86 -11.09
C ARG A 442 20.17 21.72 -10.17
N PRO A 443 21.21 21.91 -9.33
CA PRO A 443 21.60 20.92 -8.33
C PRO A 443 20.38 20.45 -7.54
N GLY A 444 20.14 19.13 -7.50
CA GLY A 444 18.91 18.57 -6.95
C GLY A 444 17.81 18.21 -7.98
N SER A 445 18.05 18.39 -9.29
CA SER A 445 17.10 17.98 -10.36
C SER A 445 17.42 16.57 -10.86
N PHE A 446 16.40 15.70 -10.88
CA PHE A 446 16.54 14.29 -11.20
C PHE A 446 15.56 13.87 -12.27
N ARG A 447 15.97 12.88 -13.05
CA ARG A 447 15.13 12.20 -14.00
C ARG A 447 14.72 10.85 -13.43
N GLY A 448 13.43 10.56 -13.46
CA GLY A 448 12.93 9.21 -13.29
C GLY A 448 12.87 8.46 -14.60
N ALA A 449 13.19 7.18 -14.56
CA ALA A 449 13.00 6.23 -15.64
C ALA A 449 12.25 5.00 -15.12
N TRP A 450 11.36 4.47 -15.95
CA TRP A 450 10.70 3.19 -15.75
C TRP A 450 11.45 2.13 -16.56
N ILE A 451 12.10 1.20 -15.87
CA ILE A 451 12.82 0.09 -16.49
C ILE A 451 11.86 -1.10 -16.61
N PRO A 452 11.56 -1.60 -17.84
CA PRO A 452 10.66 -2.73 -18.02
C PRO A 452 11.29 -4.02 -17.47
N LEU A 453 10.53 -4.86 -16.80
CA LEU A 453 10.97 -6.17 -16.32
C LEU A 453 10.55 -7.25 -17.32
N LEU A 454 11.33 -7.38 -18.40
CA LEU A 454 11.08 -8.31 -19.51
C LEU A 454 12.29 -9.25 -19.71
N PRO A 455 12.10 -10.41 -20.36
CA PRO A 455 13.19 -11.37 -20.61
C PRO A 455 14.46 -10.75 -21.22
N ASP A 456 14.30 -9.79 -22.13
CA ASP A 456 15.41 -9.12 -22.83
C ASP A 456 15.88 -7.82 -22.21
N THR A 457 15.40 -7.45 -21.03
CA THR A 457 15.90 -6.26 -20.32
C THR A 457 17.35 -6.48 -19.89
N ASP A 458 18.22 -5.52 -20.20
CA ASP A 458 19.60 -5.53 -19.74
C ASP A 458 19.68 -5.36 -18.22
N SER A 459 20.50 -6.20 -17.59
CA SER A 459 20.90 -6.07 -16.19
C SER A 459 22.10 -5.11 -16.06
N VAL A 460 22.49 -4.79 -14.82
CA VAL A 460 23.73 -4.05 -14.55
C VAL A 460 24.98 -4.93 -14.57
N LEU A 461 24.81 -6.25 -14.66
CA LEU A 461 25.89 -7.24 -14.62
C LEU A 461 26.52 -7.40 -16.01
N ASP A 462 27.84 -7.31 -16.07
CA ASP A 462 28.60 -7.59 -17.30
C ASP A 462 28.61 -9.08 -17.63
N ASP A 463 28.68 -9.40 -18.92
CA ASP A 463 28.93 -10.76 -19.39
C ASP A 463 30.40 -11.12 -19.09
N PRO A 464 30.68 -12.16 -18.26
CA PRO A 464 32.05 -12.57 -17.97
C PRO A 464 32.81 -13.06 -19.22
N LYS A 465 32.11 -13.38 -20.31
CA LYS A 465 32.69 -13.85 -21.58
C LYS A 465 32.82 -12.74 -22.63
N ASP A 466 32.12 -11.62 -22.45
CA ASP A 466 32.14 -10.48 -23.38
C ASP A 466 32.17 -9.14 -22.60
N PRO A 467 33.36 -8.71 -22.13
CA PRO A 467 33.51 -7.50 -21.33
C PRO A 467 33.01 -6.26 -22.10
N GLY A 468 31.91 -5.67 -21.62
CA GLY A 468 31.26 -4.51 -22.24
C GLY A 468 29.81 -4.77 -22.66
N ARG A 469 29.40 -6.04 -22.74
CA ARG A 469 27.99 -6.43 -22.91
C ARG A 469 27.35 -6.62 -21.54
N LYS A 470 26.17 -6.02 -21.33
CA LYS A 470 25.31 -6.32 -20.19
C LYS A 470 24.56 -7.62 -20.42
N ARG A 471 24.47 -8.47 -19.39
CA ARG A 471 23.65 -9.67 -19.43
C ARG A 471 22.18 -9.29 -19.38
N LYS A 472 21.34 -9.96 -20.15
CA LYS A 472 19.88 -9.82 -20.08
C LYS A 472 19.31 -10.58 -18.89
N LEU A 473 18.12 -10.20 -18.41
CA LEU A 473 17.45 -10.94 -17.34
C LEU A 473 17.36 -12.44 -17.64
N ARG A 474 16.97 -12.83 -18.87
CA ARG A 474 16.91 -14.24 -19.31
C ARG A 474 18.23 -15.02 -19.18
N GLU A 475 19.37 -14.33 -19.11
CA GLU A 475 20.71 -14.94 -19.05
C GLU A 475 21.17 -15.21 -17.62
N LEU A 476 20.53 -14.58 -16.63
CA LEU A 476 20.83 -14.76 -15.21
C LEU A 476 20.26 -16.10 -14.69
N ASP A 477 21.01 -16.80 -13.85
CA ASP A 477 20.67 -18.17 -13.44
C ASP A 477 19.28 -18.28 -12.77
N LEU A 478 18.85 -17.25 -12.04
CA LEU A 478 17.53 -17.21 -11.38
C LEU A 478 16.35 -17.17 -12.38
N PHE A 479 16.53 -16.50 -13.52
CA PHE A 479 15.47 -16.31 -14.52
C PHE A 479 15.64 -17.21 -15.75
N ARG A 480 16.77 -17.91 -15.86
CA ARG A 480 17.05 -18.79 -17.00
C ARG A 480 15.98 -19.86 -17.09
N SER A 481 15.34 -19.94 -18.26
CA SER A 481 14.39 -21.01 -18.58
C SER A 481 15.10 -22.19 -19.24
N PRO A 482 14.89 -23.43 -18.79
CA PRO A 482 15.32 -24.62 -19.54
C PRO A 482 14.68 -24.72 -20.92
N SER A 483 13.44 -24.22 -21.08
CA SER A 483 12.72 -24.20 -22.37
C SER A 483 13.18 -23.09 -23.31
N GLY A 484 13.80 -22.04 -22.75
CA GLY A 484 14.12 -20.80 -23.46
C GLY A 484 12.92 -19.92 -23.80
N GLU A 485 11.69 -20.33 -23.46
CA GLU A 485 10.48 -19.59 -23.78
C GLU A 485 10.33 -18.32 -22.93
N ASP A 486 9.95 -17.22 -23.58
CA ASP A 486 9.75 -15.92 -22.92
C ASP A 486 8.72 -15.98 -21.80
N ARG A 487 7.70 -16.83 -21.93
CA ARG A 487 6.68 -17.02 -20.90
C ARG A 487 7.24 -17.57 -19.60
N ASP A 488 8.13 -18.57 -19.66
CA ASP A 488 8.75 -19.17 -18.48
C ASP A 488 9.72 -18.18 -17.81
N VAL A 489 10.51 -17.47 -18.61
CA VAL A 489 11.39 -16.40 -18.10
C VAL A 489 10.58 -15.30 -17.43
N LEU A 490 9.48 -14.84 -18.05
CA LEU A 490 8.60 -13.82 -17.49
C LEU A 490 7.94 -14.30 -16.18
N ALA A 491 7.49 -15.55 -16.11
CA ALA A 491 6.95 -16.12 -14.87
C ALA A 491 7.99 -16.07 -13.73
N ARG A 492 9.25 -16.42 -14.00
CA ARG A 492 10.35 -16.33 -13.01
C ARG A 492 10.63 -14.89 -12.61
N ILE A 493 10.65 -13.95 -13.57
CA ILE A 493 10.80 -12.51 -13.30
C ILE A 493 9.69 -12.02 -12.35
N LEU A 494 8.43 -12.40 -12.60
CA LEU A 494 7.30 -11.96 -11.79
C LEU A 494 7.27 -12.62 -10.39
N ILE A 495 7.66 -13.89 -10.26
CA ILE A 495 7.76 -14.56 -8.95
C ILE A 495 8.94 -14.01 -8.12
N HIS A 496 10.01 -13.60 -8.80
CA HIS A 496 11.23 -13.05 -8.21
C HIS A 496 11.40 -11.56 -8.57
N THR A 497 10.32 -10.78 -8.47
CA THR A 497 10.27 -9.37 -8.93
C THR A 497 11.29 -8.48 -8.23
N ARG A 498 11.53 -8.67 -6.93
CA ARG A 498 12.57 -7.94 -6.18
C ARG A 498 13.96 -8.17 -6.78
N GLN A 499 14.32 -9.43 -7.04
CA GLN A 499 15.60 -9.77 -7.66
C GLN A 499 15.73 -9.23 -9.09
N ALA A 500 14.64 -9.17 -9.85
CA ALA A 500 14.66 -8.56 -11.17
C ALA A 500 14.92 -7.05 -11.06
N GLY A 501 14.33 -6.38 -10.07
CA GLY A 501 14.63 -4.99 -9.71
C GLY A 501 16.09 -4.76 -9.33
N ASP A 502 16.65 -5.65 -8.49
CA ASP A 502 18.08 -5.63 -8.13
C ASP A 502 18.97 -5.73 -9.38
N ALA A 503 18.66 -6.71 -10.25
CA ALA A 503 19.44 -6.99 -11.45
C ALA A 503 19.45 -5.83 -12.45
N VAL A 504 18.35 -5.08 -12.58
CA VAL A 504 18.28 -3.94 -13.51
C VAL A 504 18.73 -2.61 -12.89
N GLY A 505 19.15 -2.60 -11.62
CA GLY A 505 19.63 -1.39 -10.95
C GLY A 505 18.53 -0.41 -10.58
N ALA A 506 17.38 -0.92 -10.12
CA ALA A 506 16.33 -0.11 -9.54
C ALA A 506 16.83 0.73 -8.35
N THR A 507 16.24 1.90 -8.12
CA THR A 507 16.66 2.75 -7.00
C THR A 507 15.99 2.32 -5.72
N MET A 508 16.81 1.97 -4.72
CA MET A 508 16.38 1.60 -3.38
C MET A 508 15.72 2.78 -2.64
N MET A 509 14.50 2.57 -2.16
CA MET A 509 13.64 3.61 -1.58
C MET A 509 13.49 3.47 -0.06
N ASP A 510 13.17 4.58 0.60
CA ASP A 510 12.82 4.61 2.02
C ASP A 510 11.38 4.15 2.25
N ARG A 511 11.13 2.84 2.19
CA ARG A 511 9.82 2.19 2.49
C ARG A 511 8.62 2.81 1.77
N PRO A 512 8.46 2.53 0.46
CA PRO A 512 7.27 2.91 -0.31
C PRO A 512 6.00 2.29 0.25
N GLU A 513 5.13 3.14 0.81
CA GLU A 513 3.80 2.76 1.27
C GLU A 513 2.75 3.20 0.22
N TRP A 514 1.76 4.02 0.61
CA TRP A 514 0.63 4.37 -0.23
C TRP A 514 1.06 5.21 -1.42
N THR A 515 0.61 4.81 -2.61
CA THR A 515 0.58 5.71 -3.77
C THR A 515 -0.77 6.40 -3.82
N ALA A 516 -0.80 7.61 -4.37
CA ALA A 516 -2.03 8.36 -4.62
C ALA A 516 -1.86 9.23 -5.85
N LEU A 517 -2.96 9.48 -6.57
CA LEU A 517 -2.95 10.39 -7.69
C LEU A 517 -3.60 11.71 -7.33
N ARG A 518 -3.15 12.79 -7.98
CA ARG A 518 -3.82 14.08 -7.87
C ARG A 518 -5.27 13.95 -8.32
N THR A 519 -6.18 14.36 -7.46
CA THR A 519 -7.60 14.49 -7.80
C THR A 519 -7.87 15.89 -8.35
N TYR A 520 -8.84 15.97 -9.24
CA TYR A 520 -9.32 17.22 -9.82
C TYR A 520 -10.81 17.30 -9.56
N PHE A 521 -11.27 18.39 -8.95
CA PHE A 521 -12.69 18.71 -9.02
C PHE A 521 -12.99 19.08 -10.46
N ASP A 522 -13.86 18.30 -11.10
CA ASP A 522 -14.27 18.53 -12.46
C ASP A 522 -15.80 18.52 -12.49
N PRO A 523 -16.45 19.69 -12.66
CA PRO A 523 -17.90 19.76 -12.72
C PRO A 523 -18.47 19.06 -13.96
N ASP A 524 -17.63 18.77 -14.97
CA ASP A 524 -18.00 18.08 -16.20
C ASP A 524 -17.77 16.56 -16.12
N LEU A 525 -17.09 16.05 -15.09
CA LEU A 525 -17.00 14.61 -14.85
C LEU A 525 -18.35 14.10 -14.33
N THR A 526 -18.94 13.14 -15.04
CA THR A 526 -20.07 12.39 -14.52
C THR A 526 -19.69 11.77 -13.18
N PRO A 527 -20.51 11.89 -12.13
CA PRO A 527 -20.25 11.22 -10.86
C PRO A 527 -19.91 9.74 -11.09
N GLY A 528 -18.81 9.25 -10.50
CA GLY A 528 -18.33 7.88 -10.67
C GLY A 528 -17.44 7.62 -11.88
N ALA A 529 -17.20 8.60 -12.76
CA ALA A 529 -16.22 8.46 -13.82
C ALA A 529 -14.79 8.51 -13.25
N VAL A 530 -13.93 7.58 -13.68
CA VAL A 530 -12.51 7.62 -13.35
C VAL A 530 -11.84 8.76 -14.15
N PRO A 531 -11.10 9.68 -13.50
CA PRO A 531 -10.48 10.80 -14.19
C PRO A 531 -9.52 10.33 -15.29
N ILE A 532 -9.68 10.89 -16.49
CA ILE A 532 -8.71 10.72 -17.57
C ILE A 532 -7.71 11.88 -17.47
N TYR A 533 -6.47 11.56 -17.09
CA TYR A 533 -5.37 12.52 -16.98
C TYR A 533 -4.93 13.01 -18.36
N SER A 534 -4.56 14.27 -18.46
CA SER A 534 -4.23 14.95 -19.72
C SER A 534 -3.36 16.18 -19.47
N ALA A 535 -3.06 16.96 -20.51
CA ALA A 535 -2.40 18.26 -20.33
C ALA A 535 -3.21 19.23 -19.44
N ARG A 536 -4.55 19.16 -19.44
CA ARG A 536 -5.42 19.99 -18.58
C ARG A 536 -5.57 19.44 -17.17
N ARG A 537 -5.41 18.12 -17.01
CA ARG A 537 -5.46 17.40 -15.73
C ARG A 537 -4.14 16.62 -15.56
N PRO A 538 -3.04 17.29 -15.20
CA PRO A 538 -1.73 16.66 -15.12
C PRO A 538 -1.72 15.34 -14.34
N LEU A 539 -1.03 14.34 -14.87
CA LEU A 539 -0.82 13.07 -14.20
C LEU A 539 0.29 13.25 -13.15
N GLU A 540 -0.10 13.64 -11.95
CA GLU A 540 0.78 13.77 -10.79
C GLU A 540 0.49 12.64 -9.80
N ILE A 541 1.53 11.91 -9.44
CA ILE A 541 1.48 10.79 -8.50
C ILE A 541 2.30 11.15 -7.26
N TYR A 542 1.84 10.68 -6.12
CA TYR A 542 2.42 10.84 -4.80
C TYR A 542 2.69 9.45 -4.21
N CYS A 543 3.76 9.32 -3.43
CA CYS A 543 4.03 8.13 -2.65
C CYS A 543 4.57 8.52 -1.28
N SER A 544 4.03 7.94 -0.20
CA SER A 544 4.69 8.02 1.10
C SER A 544 5.94 7.16 1.11
N LEU A 545 7.02 7.71 1.66
CA LEU A 545 8.27 7.03 1.96
C LEU A 545 8.43 7.11 3.48
N THR A 546 7.95 6.10 4.20
CA THR A 546 7.51 6.25 5.60
C THR A 546 8.66 6.43 6.59
N ASN A 547 9.79 5.77 6.35
CA ASN A 547 11.04 5.88 7.13
C ASN A 547 12.09 4.90 6.59
N ASN A 548 13.35 5.13 6.95
CA ASN A 548 14.46 4.20 6.78
C ASN A 548 15.59 4.59 7.74
N ASP A 549 15.58 4.00 8.92
CA ASP A 549 16.61 4.19 9.96
C ASP A 549 18.01 3.68 9.55
N LEU A 550 18.08 2.91 8.46
CA LEU A 550 19.31 2.31 7.91
C LEU A 550 19.87 3.09 6.71
N ARG A 551 19.18 4.12 6.24
CA ARG A 551 19.64 5.01 5.17
C ARG A 551 20.93 5.72 5.58
N GLY A 552 21.95 5.68 4.73
CA GLY A 552 23.21 6.40 4.94
C GLY A 552 24.02 5.95 6.17
N ALA A 553 23.62 4.87 6.85
CA ALA A 553 24.46 4.25 7.86
C ALA A 553 25.74 3.75 7.18
N ILE A 554 26.91 4.13 7.72
CA ILE A 554 28.20 3.67 7.21
C ILE A 554 28.20 2.15 7.30
N ALA A 555 28.12 1.48 6.16
CA ALA A 555 28.39 0.08 6.09
C ALA A 555 29.90 -0.11 6.25
N GLU A 556 30.33 -0.77 7.33
CA GLU A 556 31.72 -1.23 7.49
C GLU A 556 32.17 -2.13 6.32
N ASP A 557 31.19 -2.72 5.62
CA ASP A 557 31.34 -3.52 4.41
C ASP A 557 30.67 -2.82 3.20
N PRO A 558 31.43 -2.36 2.18
CA PRO A 558 30.87 -1.76 0.97
C PRO A 558 29.81 -2.62 0.27
N ALA A 559 29.87 -3.95 0.39
CA ALA A 559 28.88 -4.87 -0.19
C ALA A 559 27.48 -4.74 0.44
N ARG A 560 27.34 -4.08 1.59
CA ARG A 560 26.04 -3.79 2.20
C ARG A 560 25.45 -2.45 1.75
N SER A 561 26.14 -1.68 0.91
CA SER A 561 25.67 -0.36 0.46
C SER A 561 24.57 -0.45 -0.61
N PHE A 562 24.23 -1.64 -1.09
CA PHE A 562 23.20 -1.84 -2.11
C PHE A 562 22.63 -3.25 -2.06
N ASN A 563 21.44 -3.42 -2.65
CA ASN A 563 20.93 -4.74 -2.99
C ASN A 563 21.78 -5.30 -4.14
N GLN A 564 22.38 -6.47 -3.92
CA GLN A 564 23.28 -7.12 -4.87
C GLN A 564 22.51 -7.48 -6.14
N PRO A 565 23.03 -7.15 -7.34
CA PRO A 565 22.32 -7.42 -8.60
C PRO A 565 22.05 -8.90 -8.91
N ASP A 566 22.69 -9.82 -8.19
CA ASP A 566 22.39 -11.26 -8.28
C ASP A 566 21.19 -11.70 -7.40
N GLY A 567 20.59 -10.76 -6.67
CA GLY A 567 19.43 -11.00 -5.81
C GLY A 567 19.75 -11.66 -4.47
N SER A 568 21.03 -11.73 -4.07
CA SER A 568 21.48 -12.43 -2.87
C SER A 568 21.29 -11.64 -1.56
N THR A 569 20.97 -10.35 -1.64
CA THR A 569 20.83 -9.50 -0.45
C THR A 569 19.65 -9.93 0.42
N PRO A 570 19.85 -10.13 1.74
CA PRO A 570 18.73 -10.33 2.65
C PRO A 570 17.81 -9.11 2.68
N ALA A 571 16.50 -9.34 2.78
CA ALA A 571 15.49 -8.29 2.75
C ALA A 571 15.76 -7.19 3.80
N GLY A 572 15.60 -5.92 3.41
CA GLY A 572 15.75 -4.78 4.31
C GLY A 572 17.16 -4.55 4.89
N SER A 573 18.17 -5.31 4.44
CA SER A 573 19.51 -5.33 5.08
C SER A 573 20.51 -4.34 4.47
N ALA A 574 20.25 -3.83 3.27
CA ALA A 574 21.11 -2.83 2.64
C ALA A 574 21.19 -1.52 3.46
N ARG A 575 22.25 -0.76 3.20
CA ARG A 575 22.63 0.50 3.86
C ARG A 575 23.00 1.54 2.79
N PRO A 576 22.12 1.82 1.81
CA PRO A 576 22.46 2.70 0.72
C PRO A 576 22.78 4.11 1.18
N PRO A 577 23.66 4.84 0.46
CA PRO A 577 23.90 6.25 0.75
C PRO A 577 22.61 7.06 0.60
N VAL A 578 22.64 8.28 1.11
CA VAL A 578 21.58 9.25 0.80
C VAL A 578 21.59 9.58 -0.69
N ASP A 579 20.40 9.74 -1.23
CA ASP A 579 20.17 10.22 -2.58
C ASP A 579 18.99 11.22 -2.56
N PRO A 580 18.71 11.96 -3.62
CA PRO A 580 17.66 12.99 -3.51
C PRO A 580 16.22 12.47 -3.45
N ALA A 581 15.96 11.22 -3.82
CA ALA A 581 14.68 10.58 -3.50
C ALA A 581 14.63 10.17 -2.01
N ASN A 582 15.78 9.94 -1.38
CA ASN A 582 15.96 9.50 0.01
C ASN A 582 17.01 10.37 0.75
N PRO A 583 16.71 11.66 1.01
CA PRO A 583 17.73 12.69 1.22
C PRO A 583 18.31 12.75 2.64
N ARG A 584 17.84 11.91 3.56
CA ARG A 584 18.22 11.97 4.98
C ARG A 584 18.85 10.67 5.43
N PRO A 585 20.04 10.70 6.04
CA PRO A 585 20.54 9.51 6.72
C PRO A 585 19.68 9.25 7.96
N HIS A 586 19.55 7.99 8.37
CA HIS A 586 18.76 7.58 9.53
C HIS A 586 17.37 8.23 9.53
N ASN A 587 16.64 8.07 8.43
CA ASN A 587 15.37 8.74 8.22
C ASN A 587 14.28 8.16 9.14
N LEU A 588 14.07 8.77 10.31
CA LEU A 588 13.06 8.33 11.28
C LEU A 588 11.64 8.85 11.02
N PHE A 589 11.47 9.80 10.09
CA PHE A 589 10.24 10.58 9.97
C PHE A 589 9.48 10.37 8.67
N GLY A 590 10.17 9.95 7.61
CA GLY A 590 9.57 9.80 6.29
C GLY A 590 9.28 11.10 5.56
N HIS A 591 8.92 10.99 4.29
CA HIS A 591 8.63 12.09 3.37
C HIS A 591 7.67 11.64 2.27
N ILE A 592 7.12 12.59 1.50
CA ILE A 592 6.25 12.28 0.36
C ILE A 592 7.02 12.57 -0.93
N LEU A 593 7.19 11.52 -1.73
CA LEU A 593 7.67 11.63 -3.09
C LEU A 593 6.52 12.09 -4.00
N ARG A 594 6.84 12.96 -4.97
CA ARG A 594 5.91 13.32 -6.04
C ARG A 594 6.62 13.27 -7.37
N TRP A 595 5.94 12.74 -8.38
CA TRP A 595 6.41 12.79 -9.76
C TRP A 595 5.29 13.07 -10.75
N ARG A 596 5.70 13.46 -11.96
CA ARG A 596 4.80 13.67 -13.09
C ARG A 596 5.32 12.90 -14.29
N GLU A 597 4.47 12.04 -14.85
CA GLU A 597 4.79 11.29 -16.07
C GLU A 597 4.99 12.23 -17.26
N ASP A 598 5.93 11.89 -18.13
CA ASP A 598 6.10 12.62 -19.39
C ASP A 598 4.82 12.62 -20.22
N GLY A 599 4.53 13.76 -20.83
CA GLY A 599 3.33 13.93 -21.64
C GLY A 599 2.01 13.83 -20.85
N ASN A 600 2.04 13.54 -19.54
CA ASN A 600 0.89 13.06 -18.77
C ASN A 600 0.34 11.75 -19.36
N ASP A 601 1.24 10.84 -19.74
CA ASP A 601 0.88 9.56 -20.34
C ASP A 601 1.31 8.40 -19.44
N VAL A 602 0.37 7.50 -19.11
CA VAL A 602 0.71 6.30 -18.35
C VAL A 602 1.61 5.34 -19.12
N THR A 603 1.77 5.48 -20.43
CA THR A 603 2.72 4.64 -21.21
C THR A 603 4.14 5.19 -21.21
N ALA A 604 4.35 6.40 -20.68
CA ALA A 604 5.66 7.02 -20.62
C ALA A 604 6.66 6.17 -19.82
N THR A 605 7.89 6.10 -20.32
CA THR A 605 9.01 5.39 -19.67
C THR A 605 9.90 6.32 -18.86
N GLY A 606 9.51 7.57 -18.68
CA GLY A 606 10.18 8.46 -17.76
C GLY A 606 9.29 9.58 -17.24
N PHE A 607 9.76 10.20 -16.17
CA PHE A 607 8.99 11.14 -15.39
C PHE A 607 9.88 12.16 -14.66
N ASP A 608 9.30 13.32 -14.38
CA ASP A 608 9.98 14.38 -13.64
C ASP A 608 9.75 14.21 -12.14
N LEU A 609 10.85 14.06 -11.41
CA LEU A 609 10.81 13.98 -9.96
C LEU A 609 10.77 15.38 -9.36
N ARG A 610 9.84 15.59 -8.43
CA ARG A 610 9.90 16.73 -7.51
C ARG A 610 9.62 16.22 -6.11
N ALA A 611 10.66 16.00 -5.31
CA ALA A 611 10.48 15.87 -3.88
C ALA A 611 9.72 17.10 -3.37
N LEU A 612 8.62 16.89 -2.63
CA LEU A 612 7.85 17.98 -2.00
C LEU A 612 8.59 18.61 -0.80
N TRP A 613 9.86 18.25 -0.65
CA TRP A 613 10.77 18.78 0.33
C TRP A 613 11.73 19.80 -0.31
N ARG A 614 11.77 21.01 0.25
CA ARG A 614 12.81 22.00 -0.07
C ARG A 614 13.82 22.08 1.07
N GLN A 615 15.01 21.53 0.87
CA GLN A 615 16.19 21.97 1.62
C GLN A 615 16.63 23.32 1.06
N ARG A 616 16.60 24.39 1.86
CA ARG A 616 17.41 25.58 1.55
C ARG A 616 18.81 25.33 2.10
N HIS A 617 19.82 25.30 1.22
CA HIS A 617 21.21 25.27 1.65
C HIS A 617 21.55 26.56 2.43
N HIS A 618 21.96 26.39 3.68
CA HIS A 618 22.57 27.44 4.50
C HIS A 618 24.06 27.10 4.65
N PRO A 619 24.99 28.06 4.65
CA PRO A 619 26.43 27.80 4.75
C PRO A 619 26.90 27.15 6.07
N ASP A 620 26.00 27.00 7.05
CA ASP A 620 26.26 26.35 8.33
C ASP A 620 25.47 25.04 8.34
N PRO A 621 26.13 23.86 8.38
CA PRO A 621 25.47 22.56 8.35
C PRO A 621 24.44 22.36 9.48
N ARG A 622 24.57 23.10 10.58
CA ARG A 622 23.64 23.04 11.72
C ARG A 622 22.36 23.85 11.51
N ARG A 623 22.24 24.58 10.39
CA ARG A 623 21.11 25.45 10.06
C ARG A 623 20.37 25.04 8.77
N HIS A 624 20.56 23.81 8.31
CA HIS A 624 19.77 23.26 7.21
C HIS A 624 18.28 23.28 7.55
N ARG A 625 17.48 23.94 6.72
CA ARG A 625 16.04 24.12 6.94
C ARG A 625 15.27 22.95 6.35
N SER A 626 14.29 22.44 7.10
CA SER A 626 13.27 21.50 6.65
C SER A 626 11.95 22.25 6.43
N LEU A 627 11.38 22.12 5.24
CA LEU A 627 10.01 22.52 4.93
C LEU A 627 9.37 21.38 4.14
N ALA A 628 8.35 20.75 4.72
CA ALA A 628 7.35 20.03 3.93
C ALA A 628 6.47 21.11 3.27
N CYS A 629 6.52 21.23 1.96
CA CYS A 629 5.49 21.95 1.22
C CYS A 629 4.47 20.90 0.78
N LEU A 630 3.29 20.89 1.39
CA LEU A 630 2.10 20.43 0.71
C LEU A 630 1.60 21.55 -0.21
#